data_AF-A0A0F5QFM4-F1
#
_entry.id   AF-A0A0F5QFM4-F1
#
_cell.length_a   1.000
_cell.length_b   1.000
_cell.length_c   1.000
_cell.angle_alpha   90.00
_cell.angle_beta   90.00
_cell.angle_gamma   90.00
#
_symmetry.space_group_name_H-M   'P 1'
#
loop_
_entity.id
_entity.type
_entity.pdbx_description
1 polymer ?
#
loop_
_entity_poly.entity_id
_entity_poly.type
_entity_poly.pdbx_seq_one_letter_code
_entity_poly.pdbx_strand_id
1 'polypeptide(L)'
;MAPRGGARPGAGRKPGKVSAAKRELSDMAKDHAQAALDTLAAVHADKDAPAAARVSAATAILDRAYGKPPQSLEHSGKDGAPLMPPSITFVLDEDPA
;
A
#
# COMPACT_ATOMS: atom_id res chain seq x y z
N MET A 1 2.30 14.81 36.33
CA MET A 1 2.50 14.97 34.87
C MET A 1 1.42 14.16 34.17
N ALA A 2 0.39 14.79 33.57
CA ALA A 2 -0.66 14.05 32.87
C ALA A 2 -0.13 13.46 31.55
N PRO A 3 -0.52 12.24 31.15
CA PRO A 3 -0.07 11.63 29.91
C PRO A 3 -0.55 12.44 28.70
N ARG A 4 0.39 12.90 27.88
CA ARG A 4 0.13 13.59 26.62
C ARG A 4 -0.09 12.53 25.53
N GLY A 5 -1.34 12.34 25.10
CA GLY A 5 -1.69 11.50 23.93
C GLY A 5 -2.79 10.49 24.24
N GLY A 6 -4.01 10.78 23.84
CA GLY A 6 -5.19 9.92 23.98
C GLY A 6 -6.39 10.56 23.30
N ALA A 7 -7.36 9.77 22.84
CA ALA A 7 -8.57 10.29 22.22
C ALA A 7 -9.33 11.17 23.23
N ARG A 8 -9.43 12.47 22.95
CA ARG A 8 -10.23 13.42 23.72
C ARG A 8 -11.53 13.70 22.98
N PRO A 9 -12.63 14.02 23.67
CA PRO A 9 -13.84 14.53 23.02
C PRO A 9 -13.47 15.75 22.14
N GLY A 10 -13.73 15.67 20.84
CA GLY A 10 -13.33 16.70 19.86
C GLY A 10 -11.87 16.63 19.36
N ALA A 11 -11.07 15.66 19.80
CA ALA A 11 -9.77 15.37 19.22
C ALA A 11 -9.89 14.43 18.01
N GLY A 12 -9.10 14.70 16.98
CA GLY A 12 -9.13 13.98 15.71
C GLY A 12 -9.36 14.91 14.52
N ARG A 13 -9.02 14.43 13.32
CA ARG A 13 -9.26 15.18 12.09
C ARG A 13 -10.76 15.21 11.82
N LYS A 14 -11.35 16.41 11.67
CA LYS A 14 -12.77 16.56 11.28
C LYS A 14 -13.04 15.73 10.01
N PRO A 15 -14.01 14.80 10.03
CA PRO A 15 -14.28 13.91 8.91
C PRO A 15 -14.83 14.69 7.70
N GLY A 16 -14.56 14.21 6.48
CA GLY A 16 -15.25 14.66 5.26
C GLY A 16 -14.51 15.65 4.38
N LYS A 17 -14.11 16.83 4.88
CA LYS A 17 -13.68 17.93 3.99
C LYS A 17 -12.36 17.65 3.26
N VAL A 18 -11.35 17.18 4.00
CA VAL A 18 -10.02 16.92 3.42
C VAL A 18 -10.01 15.60 2.62
N SER A 19 -10.91 14.64 2.90
CA SER A 19 -11.08 13.46 2.06
C SER A 19 -11.78 13.79 0.74
N ALA A 20 -12.76 14.69 0.74
CA ALA A 20 -13.42 15.16 -0.48
C ALA A 20 -12.46 15.93 -1.39
N ALA A 21 -11.71 16.91 -0.85
CA ALA A 21 -10.71 17.66 -1.62
C ALA A 21 -9.60 16.75 -2.21
N LYS A 22 -9.19 15.71 -1.47
CA LYS A 22 -8.25 14.71 -1.99
C LYS A 22 -8.83 13.87 -3.12
N ARG A 23 -10.14 13.57 -3.06
CA ARG A 23 -10.84 12.82 -4.11
C ARG A 23 -10.96 13.64 -5.39
N GLU A 24 -11.38 14.90 -5.27
CA GLU A 24 -11.44 15.85 -6.40
C GLU A 24 -10.08 15.99 -7.09
N LEU A 25 -9.01 16.20 -6.31
CA LEU A 25 -7.65 16.28 -6.86
C LEU A 25 -7.21 14.98 -7.54
N SER A 26 -7.59 13.83 -6.98
CA SER A 26 -7.27 12.53 -7.56
C SER A 26 -8.02 12.30 -8.87
N ASP A 27 -9.25 12.80 -8.98
CA ASP A 27 -10.05 12.68 -10.20
C ASP A 27 -9.48 13.59 -11.30
N MET A 28 -9.12 14.83 -10.98
CA MET A 28 -8.39 15.71 -11.92
C MET A 28 -7.06 15.11 -12.38
N ALA A 29 -6.33 14.41 -11.50
CA ALA A 29 -5.07 13.76 -11.86
C ALA A 29 -5.26 12.58 -12.82
N LYS A 30 -6.40 11.88 -12.77
CA LYS A 30 -6.72 10.77 -13.70
C LYS A 30 -6.93 11.28 -15.11
N ASP A 31 -7.48 12.47 -15.29
CA ASP A 31 -7.68 13.07 -16.62
C ASP A 31 -6.34 13.27 -17.36
N HIS A 32 -5.26 13.50 -16.62
CA HIS A 32 -3.91 13.63 -17.17
C HIS A 32 -3.16 12.31 -17.35
N ALA A 33 -3.74 11.17 -16.94
CA ALA A 33 -3.05 9.89 -16.96
C ALA A 33 -2.62 9.47 -18.37
N GLN A 34 -3.46 9.73 -19.39
CA GLN A 34 -3.12 9.41 -20.78
C GLN A 34 -1.92 10.23 -21.27
N ALA A 35 -1.95 11.54 -21.09
CA ALA A 35 -0.83 12.42 -21.48
C ALA A 35 0.47 12.08 -20.74
N ALA A 36 0.37 11.67 -19.47
CA ALA A 36 1.52 11.21 -18.70
C ALA A 36 2.12 9.91 -19.26
N LEU A 37 1.28 8.97 -19.70
CA LEU A 37 1.74 7.74 -20.36
C LEU A 37 2.44 8.04 -21.69
N ASP A 38 1.86 8.92 -22.51
CA ASP A 38 2.45 9.32 -23.80
C ASP A 38 3.81 10.00 -23.59
N THR A 39 3.95 10.79 -22.53
CA THR A 39 5.23 11.42 -22.14
C THR A 39 6.26 10.37 -21.74
N LEU A 40 5.89 9.36 -20.94
CA LEU A 40 6.81 8.27 -20.59
C LEU A 40 7.23 7.47 -21.82
N ALA A 41 6.30 7.24 -22.76
CA ALA A 41 6.58 6.58 -24.03
C ALA A 41 7.61 7.35 -24.86
N ALA A 42 7.45 8.67 -24.97
CA ALA A 42 8.40 9.55 -25.64
C ALA A 42 9.78 9.52 -24.96
N VAL A 43 9.83 9.64 -23.63
CA VAL A 43 11.10 9.71 -22.87
C VAL A 43 11.91 8.42 -22.99
N HIS A 44 11.31 7.23 -22.95
CA HIS A 44 12.10 5.99 -23.08
C HIS A 44 12.62 5.76 -24.51
N ALA A 45 11.88 6.26 -25.52
CA ALA A 45 12.21 6.15 -26.93
C ALA A 45 13.25 7.19 -27.37
N ASP A 46 13.32 8.33 -26.69
CA ASP A 46 14.32 9.36 -26.91
C ASP A 46 15.73 8.83 -26.63
N LYS A 47 16.62 8.95 -27.62
CA LYS A 47 18.01 8.49 -27.53
C LYS A 47 18.92 9.51 -26.84
N ASP A 48 18.51 10.77 -26.83
CA ASP A 48 19.27 11.89 -26.25
C ASP A 48 18.90 12.11 -24.78
N ALA A 49 17.79 11.52 -24.32
CA ALA A 49 17.41 11.52 -22.92
C ALA A 49 18.43 10.75 -22.04
N PRO A 50 18.67 11.20 -20.79
CA PRO A 50 19.55 10.49 -19.87
C PRO A 50 19.15 9.03 -19.68
N ALA A 51 20.14 8.12 -19.67
CA ALA A 51 19.89 6.69 -19.53
C ALA A 51 19.00 6.35 -18.31
N ALA A 52 19.22 7.03 -17.19
CA ALA A 52 18.40 6.86 -15.99
C ALA A 52 16.93 7.27 -16.19
N ALA A 53 16.66 8.33 -16.95
CA ALA A 53 15.29 8.77 -17.26
C ALA A 53 14.58 7.76 -18.16
N ARG A 54 15.30 7.20 -19.14
CA ARG A 54 14.77 6.16 -20.04
C ARG A 54 14.43 4.87 -19.30
N VAL A 55 15.33 4.42 -18.42
CA VAL A 55 15.10 3.23 -17.57
C VAL A 55 13.92 3.46 -16.62
N SER A 56 13.87 4.62 -15.97
CA SER A 56 12.76 4.97 -15.07
C SER A 56 11.42 4.98 -15.80
N ALA A 57 11.36 5.58 -17.00
CA ALA A 57 10.16 5.61 -17.81
C ALA A 57 9.72 4.21 -18.26
N ALA A 58 10.65 3.37 -18.72
CA ALA A 58 10.38 1.99 -19.11
C ALA A 58 9.85 1.15 -17.94
N THR A 59 10.51 1.18 -16.78
CA THR A 59 10.06 0.48 -15.57
C THR A 59 8.67 0.93 -15.14
N ALA A 60 8.40 2.24 -15.18
CA ALA A 60 7.10 2.79 -14.82
C ALA A 60 5.98 2.28 -15.74
N ILE A 61 6.23 2.09 -17.04
CA ILE A 61 5.26 1.49 -17.98
C ILE A 61 5.04 0.01 -17.65
N LEU A 62 6.11 -0.76 -17.45
CA LEU A 62 6.04 -2.19 -17.15
C LEU A 62 5.27 -2.47 -15.84
N ASP A 63 5.55 -1.69 -14.79
CA ASP A 63 4.87 -1.79 -13.49
C ASP A 63 3.35 -1.57 -13.60
N ARG A 64 2.88 -0.82 -14.60
CA ARG A 64 1.44 -0.58 -14.85
C ARG A 64 0.82 -1.63 -15.76
N ALA A 65 1.55 -2.12 -16.75
CA ALA A 65 1.07 -3.13 -17.69
C ALA A 65 0.95 -4.52 -17.03
N TYR A 66 1.93 -4.86 -16.18
CA TYR A 66 2.04 -6.20 -15.59
C TYR A 66 1.86 -6.21 -14.06
N GLY A 67 1.79 -5.03 -13.43
CA GLY A 67 1.77 -4.90 -11.98
C GLY A 67 3.16 -5.00 -11.36
N LYS A 68 3.26 -4.58 -10.09
CA LYS A 68 4.48 -4.79 -9.29
C LYS A 68 4.50 -6.23 -8.73
N PRO A 69 5.69 -6.85 -8.60
CA PRO A 69 5.81 -8.13 -7.92
C PRO A 69 5.16 -8.08 -6.53
N PRO A 70 4.45 -9.15 -6.11
CA PRO A 70 3.84 -9.20 -4.80
C PRO A 70 4.92 -9.08 -3.73
N GLN A 71 4.74 -8.14 -2.80
CA GLN A 71 5.62 -8.02 -1.65
C GLN A 71 5.25 -9.12 -0.64
N SER A 72 6.15 -10.08 -0.43
CA SER A 72 6.01 -11.04 0.66
C SER A 72 6.15 -10.31 1.99
N LEU A 73 5.05 -10.24 2.75
CA LEU A 73 5.04 -9.72 4.11
C LEU A 73 5.03 -10.92 5.07
N GLU A 74 6.13 -11.12 5.80
CA GLU A 74 6.13 -12.09 6.89
C GLU A 74 5.35 -11.53 8.09
N HIS A 75 4.34 -12.28 8.52
CA HIS A 75 3.51 -11.97 9.67
C HIS A 75 3.95 -12.80 10.87
N SER A 76 5.00 -12.35 11.55
CA SER A 76 5.46 -12.94 12.81
C SER A 76 5.19 -12.01 13.99
N GLY A 77 4.84 -12.58 15.13
CA GLY A 77 4.86 -11.91 16.42
C GLY A 77 6.29 -11.59 16.86
N LYS A 78 6.42 -10.90 18.00
CA LYS A 78 7.71 -10.58 18.59
C LYS A 78 8.56 -11.85 18.72
N ASP A 79 9.79 -11.81 18.20
CA ASP A 79 10.75 -12.91 18.18
C ASP A 79 10.32 -14.16 17.36
N GLY A 80 9.47 -13.99 16.34
CA GLY A 80 9.03 -15.10 15.48
C GLY A 80 7.83 -15.86 16.03
N ALA A 81 7.25 -15.42 17.15
CA ALA A 81 6.12 -16.09 17.79
C ALA A 81 4.86 -16.07 16.89
N PRO A 82 3.99 -17.09 16.96
CA PRO A 82 2.69 -17.08 16.28
C PRO A 82 1.85 -15.86 16.68
N LEU A 83 1.20 -15.20 15.71
CA LEU A 83 0.30 -14.06 15.98
C LEU A 83 -0.95 -14.48 16.77
N MET A 84 -1.36 -15.75 16.66
CA MET A 84 -2.40 -16.34 17.48
C MET A 84 -1.84 -17.60 18.16
N PRO A 85 -2.06 -17.78 19.47
CA PRO A 85 -1.73 -19.03 20.13
C PRO A 85 -2.61 -20.15 19.54
N PRO A 86 -2.06 -21.34 19.26
CA PRO A 86 -2.87 -22.47 18.80
C PRO A 86 -3.77 -22.96 19.94
N SER A 87 -5.09 -23.01 19.69
CA SER A 87 -6.05 -23.66 20.57
C SER A 87 -5.95 -25.18 20.40
N ILE A 88 -5.22 -25.85 21.29
CA ILE A 88 -5.18 -27.32 21.33
C ILE A 88 -6.31 -27.78 22.25
N THR A 89 -7.39 -28.32 21.68
CA THR A 89 -8.43 -29.00 22.44
C THR A 89 -8.08 -30.47 22.54
N PHE A 90 -7.68 -30.92 23.74
CA PHE A 90 -7.56 -32.34 24.03
C PHE A 90 -8.96 -32.92 24.19
N VAL A 91 -9.41 -33.70 23.21
CA VAL A 91 -10.56 -34.59 23.38
C VAL A 91 -10.03 -35.81 24.12
N LEU A 92 -10.42 -35.96 25.39
CA LEU A 92 -10.23 -37.21 26.11
C LEU A 92 -11.25 -38.19 25.51
N ASP A 93 -10.76 -39.20 24.80
CA ASP A 93 -11.58 -40.38 24.47
C ASP A 93 -12.00 -41.01 25.80
N GLU A 94 -13.30 -40.95 26.12
CA GLU A 94 -13.87 -41.78 27.18
C GLU A 94 -13.79 -43.24 26.72
N ASP A 95 -12.89 -44.00 27.33
CA ASP A 95 -12.85 -45.45 27.20
C ASP A 95 -14.17 -46.06 27.71
N PRO A 96 -14.84 -46.91 26.91
CA PRO A 96 -16.07 -47.58 27.33
C PRO A 96 -15.74 -48.82 28.18
N ALA A 97 -16.20 -48.84 29.44
CA ALA A 97 -16.47 -50.07 30.20
C ALA A 97 -17.43 -49.81 31.36
#